data_AF-S9QAD0-F1
#
_entry.id   AF-S9QAD0-F1
#
_cell.length_a   1.000
_cell.length_b   1.000
_cell.length_c   1.000
_cell.angle_alpha   90.00
_cell.angle_beta   90.00
_cell.angle_gamma   90.00
#
_symmetry.space_group_name_H-M   'P 1'
#
loop_
_entity.id
_entity.type
_entity.pdbx_description
1 polymer ?
#
loop_
_entity_poly.entity_id
_entity_poly.type
_entity_poly.pdbx_seq_one_letter_code
_entity_poly.pdbx_strand_id
1 'polypeptide(L)'
;MGGVPVAQAQRIDAYKDPATVAEGKLIYDGACASCHGTNLEGQPNWRQPGPDGKLPAPPHDVTGHTWHHSDEHLFAITKHGTAALVGGDYQTDMRGFDDELTDAQIKAVLAYIKSTWPAEVQERHSAMSR
;
A
#
# COMPACT_ATOMS: atom_id res chain seq x y z
N MET A 1 -5.40 -19.21 24.43
CA MET A 1 -4.72 -17.95 24.08
C MET A 1 -5.41 -17.42 22.83
N GLY A 2 -6.28 -16.43 22.99
CA GLY A 2 -7.19 -15.98 21.93
C GLY A 2 -6.40 -15.34 20.79
N GLY A 3 -6.47 -15.93 19.60
CA GLY A 3 -5.90 -15.34 18.39
C GLY A 3 -6.61 -14.03 18.09
N VAL A 4 -5.86 -12.96 17.91
CA VAL A 4 -6.39 -11.73 17.34
C VAL A 4 -6.85 -12.09 15.92
N PRO A 5 -8.12 -11.87 15.54
CA PRO A 5 -8.56 -12.11 14.16
C PRO A 5 -7.64 -11.33 13.22
N VAL A 6 -7.20 -11.96 12.13
CA VAL A 6 -6.20 -11.42 11.17
C VAL A 6 -6.56 -9.99 10.74
N ALA A 7 -7.85 -9.69 10.57
CA ALA A 7 -8.39 -8.36 10.29
C ALA A 7 -7.97 -7.26 11.30
N GLN A 8 -7.92 -7.55 12.60
CA GLN A 8 -7.42 -6.59 13.60
C GLN A 8 -5.90 -6.46 13.58
N ALA A 9 -5.19 -7.53 13.21
CA ALA A 9 -3.73 -7.55 13.25
C ALA A 9 -3.11 -6.67 12.16
N GLN A 10 -3.83 -6.35 11.09
CA GLN A 10 -3.31 -5.60 9.94
C GLN A 10 -3.80 -4.15 9.85
N ARG A 11 -4.51 -3.63 10.86
CA ARG A 11 -5.04 -2.27 10.82
C ARG A 11 -3.93 -1.21 10.68
N ILE A 12 -4.20 -0.23 9.82
CA ILE A 12 -3.39 0.96 9.55
C ILE A 12 -4.01 2.11 10.35
N ASP A 13 -3.93 2.02 11.67
CA ASP A 13 -4.52 2.99 12.60
C ASP A 13 -3.58 4.17 12.90
N ALA A 14 -2.27 3.96 12.77
CA ALA A 14 -1.23 4.93 13.14
C ALA A 14 -0.98 6.02 12.07
N TYR A 15 -1.88 6.20 11.10
CA TYR A 15 -1.80 7.27 10.09
C TYR A 15 -1.98 8.68 10.65
N LYS A 16 -2.39 8.80 11.92
CA LYS A 16 -2.46 10.06 12.68
C LYS A 16 -1.28 10.25 13.65
N ASP A 17 -0.39 9.25 13.79
CA ASP A 17 0.81 9.36 14.62
C ASP A 17 1.98 9.92 13.79
N PRO A 18 2.50 11.13 14.12
CA PRO A 18 3.57 11.76 13.34
C PRO A 18 4.86 10.93 13.27
N ALA A 19 5.19 10.17 14.32
CA ALA A 19 6.40 9.36 14.34
C ALA A 19 6.31 8.19 13.35
N THR A 20 5.19 7.44 13.40
CA THR A 20 4.91 6.36 12.44
C THR A 20 4.84 6.86 11.00
N VAL A 21 4.19 8.01 10.77
CA VAL A 21 4.11 8.62 9.43
C VAL A 21 5.50 9.03 8.92
N ALA A 22 6.36 9.60 9.77
CA ALA A 22 7.71 9.97 9.39
C ALA A 22 8.58 8.75 9.05
N GLU A 23 8.50 7.67 9.85
CA GLU A 23 9.16 6.40 9.55
C GLU A 23 8.67 5.81 8.23
N GLY A 24 7.34 5.76 8.04
CA GLY A 24 6.72 5.27 6.82
C GLY A 24 7.16 6.02 5.58
N LYS A 25 7.30 7.35 5.67
CA LYS A 25 7.81 8.17 4.58
C LYS A 25 9.25 7.81 4.21
N LEU A 26 10.14 7.63 5.19
CA LEU A 26 11.54 7.27 4.92
C LEU A 26 11.64 5.94 4.17
N ILE A 27 10.82 4.96 4.57
CA ILE A 27 10.77 3.67 3.89
C ILE A 27 10.16 3.82 2.48
N TYR A 28 9.08 4.58 2.34
CA TYR A 28 8.44 4.85 1.04
C TYR A 28 9.43 5.47 0.05
N ASP A 29 10.18 6.48 0.46
CA ASP A 29 11.18 7.16 -0.38
C ASP A 29 12.28 6.18 -0.85
N GLY A 30 12.66 5.22 -0.01
CA GLY A 30 13.71 4.24 -0.32
C GLY A 30 13.26 3.01 -1.10
N ALA A 31 11.99 2.60 -0.97
CA ALA A 31 11.51 1.30 -1.48
C ALA A 31 10.35 1.39 -2.48
N CYS A 32 9.58 2.48 -2.47
CA CYS A 32 8.32 2.57 -3.21
C CYS A 32 8.35 3.68 -4.28
N ALA A 33 8.97 4.81 -3.96
CA ALA A 33 8.94 6.01 -4.78
C ALA A 33 9.58 5.86 -6.18
N SER A 34 10.48 4.89 -6.37
CA SER A 34 11.10 4.61 -7.67
C SER A 34 10.06 4.21 -8.74
N CYS A 35 8.95 3.62 -8.32
CA CYS A 35 7.86 3.21 -9.20
C CYS A 35 6.61 4.07 -8.96
N HIS A 36 6.24 4.31 -7.71
CA HIS A 36 5.02 5.05 -7.36
C HIS A 36 5.17 6.57 -7.31
N GLY A 37 6.37 7.09 -7.61
CA GLY A 37 6.68 8.52 -7.61
C GLY A 37 6.97 9.06 -6.21
N THR A 38 7.78 10.12 -6.13
CA THR A 38 8.15 10.74 -4.83
C THR A 38 7.00 11.51 -4.19
N ASN A 39 5.97 11.85 -4.96
CA ASN A 39 4.75 12.52 -4.52
C ASN A 39 3.53 11.60 -4.61
N LEU A 40 3.73 10.27 -4.67
CA LEU A 40 2.67 9.28 -4.78
C LEU A 40 1.86 9.35 -6.09
N GLU A 41 2.39 10.01 -7.12
CA GLU A 41 1.70 10.30 -8.39
C GLU A 41 1.62 9.10 -9.34
N GLY A 42 2.35 8.03 -9.06
CA GLY A 42 2.43 6.84 -9.90
C GLY A 42 3.11 7.10 -11.25
N GLN A 43 3.06 6.09 -12.12
CA GLN A 43 3.55 6.18 -13.48
C GLN A 43 2.44 6.72 -14.42
N PRO A 44 2.82 7.40 -15.52
CA PRO A 44 1.87 7.83 -16.53
C PRO A 44 1.14 6.62 -17.14
N ASN A 45 -0.12 6.83 -17.56
CA ASN A 45 -0.95 5.79 -18.17
C ASN A 45 -1.11 4.50 -17.32
N TRP A 46 -1.03 4.59 -15.99
CA TRP A 46 -1.13 3.44 -15.06
C TRP A 46 -2.35 2.52 -15.23
N ARG A 47 -3.39 2.99 -15.93
CA ARG A 47 -4.60 2.20 -16.26
C ARG A 47 -4.49 1.40 -17.56
N GLN A 48 -3.42 1.55 -18.32
CA GLN A 48 -3.21 0.88 -19.61
C GLN A 48 -1.97 0.00 -19.54
N PRO A 49 -2.05 -1.27 -19.95
CA PRO A 49 -0.88 -2.13 -20.02
C PRO A 49 0.19 -1.56 -20.95
N GLY A 50 1.45 -1.68 -20.54
CA GLY A 50 2.61 -1.33 -21.36
C GLY A 50 2.90 -2.35 -22.47
N PRO A 51 3.99 -2.16 -23.22
CA PRO A 51 4.43 -3.10 -24.27
C PRO A 51 4.74 -4.52 -23.75
N ASP A 52 5.07 -4.65 -22.48
CA ASP A 52 5.32 -5.92 -21.78
C ASP A 52 4.04 -6.56 -21.21
N GLY A 53 2.88 -5.92 -21.42
CA GLY A 53 1.57 -6.37 -20.96
C GLY A 53 1.30 -6.11 -19.47
N LYS A 54 2.21 -5.47 -18.73
CA LYS A 54 2.02 -5.17 -17.31
C LYS A 54 1.40 -3.80 -17.10
N LEU A 55 0.68 -3.63 -15.98
CA LEU A 55 0.18 -2.32 -15.57
C LEU A 55 1.31 -1.52 -14.90
N PRO A 56 1.53 -0.25 -15.29
CA PRO A 56 2.44 0.65 -14.58
C PRO A 56 1.99 0.87 -13.13
N ALA A 57 2.92 1.32 -12.28
CA ALA A 57 2.64 1.58 -10.87
C ALA A 57 1.52 2.64 -10.71
N PRO A 58 0.40 2.33 -10.01
CA PRO A 58 -0.67 3.28 -9.81
C PRO A 58 -0.27 4.42 -8.85
N PRO A 59 -0.93 5.59 -8.92
CA PRO A 59 -0.82 6.61 -7.89
C PRO A 59 -1.29 6.04 -6.54
N HIS A 60 -0.58 6.42 -5.49
CA HIS A 60 -0.97 6.17 -4.11
C HIS A 60 -1.66 7.38 -3.47
N ASP A 61 -1.72 8.52 -4.16
CA ASP A 61 -2.53 9.67 -3.77
C ASP A 61 -4.03 9.44 -4.05
N VAL A 62 -4.84 10.49 -3.84
CA VAL A 62 -6.30 10.44 -4.03
C VAL A 62 -6.74 10.16 -5.48
N THR A 63 -5.88 10.41 -6.48
CA THR A 63 -6.19 10.18 -7.90
C THR A 63 -6.10 8.72 -8.32
N GLY A 64 -5.43 7.90 -7.49
CA GLY A 64 -5.28 6.47 -7.66
C GLY A 64 -6.48 5.66 -7.20
N HIS A 65 -6.21 4.40 -6.89
CA HIS A 65 -7.23 3.43 -6.43
C HIS A 65 -6.87 2.71 -5.13
N THR A 66 -5.70 2.99 -4.54
CA THR A 66 -5.20 2.32 -3.33
C THR A 66 -6.20 2.38 -2.19
N TRP A 67 -6.87 3.52 -2.00
CA TRP A 67 -7.86 3.73 -0.94
C TRP A 67 -9.17 2.94 -1.12
N HIS A 68 -9.35 2.22 -2.22
CA HIS A 68 -10.48 1.30 -2.42
C HIS A 68 -10.24 -0.11 -1.84
N HIS A 69 -9.03 -0.41 -1.37
CA HIS A 69 -8.67 -1.73 -0.83
C HIS A 69 -8.60 -1.68 0.70
N SER A 70 -8.98 -2.76 1.38
CA SER A 70 -8.90 -2.85 2.85
C SER A 70 -7.45 -2.87 3.34
N ASP A 71 -7.26 -2.58 4.63
CA ASP A 71 -5.95 -2.63 5.28
C ASP A 71 -5.28 -4.00 5.10
N GLU A 72 -6.05 -5.08 5.22
CA GLU A 72 -5.59 -6.46 5.01
C GLU A 72 -5.10 -6.69 3.58
N HIS A 73 -5.86 -6.22 2.59
CA HIS A 73 -5.49 -6.40 1.19
C HIS A 73 -4.25 -5.58 0.84
N LEU A 74 -4.18 -4.32 1.29
CA LEU A 74 -3.00 -3.48 1.09
C LEU A 74 -1.76 -4.08 1.75
N PHE A 75 -1.90 -4.53 2.99
CA PHE A 75 -0.81 -5.20 3.70
C PHE A 75 -0.33 -6.46 2.96
N ALA A 76 -1.27 -7.30 2.50
CA ALA A 76 -0.94 -8.52 1.79
C ALA A 76 -0.26 -8.23 0.43
N ILE A 77 -0.71 -7.22 -0.31
CA ILE A 77 -0.08 -6.80 -1.58
C ILE A 77 1.35 -6.33 -1.31
N THR A 78 1.55 -5.47 -0.32
CA THR A 78 2.89 -4.97 0.00
C THR A 78 3.80 -6.09 0.51
N LYS A 79 3.29 -7.00 1.33
CA LYS A 79 4.09 -8.08 1.90
C LYS A 79 4.46 -9.14 0.86
N HIS A 80 3.49 -9.63 0.09
CA HIS A 80 3.67 -10.81 -0.76
C HIS A 80 3.75 -10.49 -2.27
N GLY A 81 3.45 -9.26 -2.66
CA GLY A 81 3.36 -8.84 -4.06
C GLY A 81 2.02 -9.21 -4.69
N THR A 82 1.65 -8.47 -5.75
CA THR A 82 0.33 -8.64 -6.38
C THR A 82 0.18 -10.00 -7.04
N ALA A 83 1.24 -10.54 -7.65
CA ALA A 83 1.20 -11.84 -8.33
C ALA A 83 0.90 -13.00 -7.36
N ALA A 84 1.39 -12.95 -6.12
CA ALA A 84 1.13 -13.98 -5.12
C ALA A 84 -0.35 -14.04 -4.70
N LEU A 85 -1.07 -12.91 -4.77
CA LEU A 85 -2.48 -12.83 -4.39
C LEU A 85 -3.44 -13.13 -5.54
N VAL A 86 -3.12 -12.67 -6.75
CA VAL A 86 -3.93 -12.94 -7.94
C VAL A 86 -3.75 -14.39 -8.41
N GLY A 87 -2.52 -14.90 -8.33
CA GLY A 87 -2.17 -16.25 -8.77
C GLY A 87 -2.19 -16.42 -10.30
N GLY A 88 -2.08 -17.68 -10.72
CA GLY A 88 -2.01 -18.04 -12.14
C GLY A 88 -0.71 -17.54 -12.79
N ASP A 89 -0.83 -17.01 -14.00
CA ASP A 89 0.25 -16.44 -14.80
C ASP A 89 0.30 -14.90 -14.72
N TYR A 90 -0.41 -14.27 -13.77
CA TYR A 90 -0.49 -12.82 -13.65
C TYR A 90 0.90 -12.19 -13.45
N GLN A 91 1.29 -11.31 -14.38
CA GLN A 91 2.57 -10.61 -14.36
C GLN A 91 2.40 -9.17 -13.85
N THR A 92 3.30 -8.76 -12.95
CA THR A 92 3.31 -7.41 -12.36
C THR A 92 4.70 -7.06 -11.86
N ASP A 93 5.05 -5.78 -11.85
CA ASP A 93 6.29 -5.29 -11.25
C ASP A 93 6.14 -4.98 -9.75
N MET A 94 4.90 -5.03 -9.23
CA MET A 94 4.64 -4.88 -7.80
C MET A 94 5.02 -6.16 -7.06
N ARG A 95 6.30 -6.25 -6.67
CA ARG A 95 6.87 -7.35 -5.90
C ARG A 95 6.46 -7.30 -4.43
N GLY A 96 6.67 -8.41 -3.73
CA GLY A 96 6.58 -8.49 -2.27
C GLY A 96 7.84 -7.99 -1.57
N PHE A 97 7.70 -7.67 -0.30
CA PHE A 97 8.75 -7.14 0.58
C PHE A 97 8.92 -7.95 1.87
N ASP A 98 8.38 -9.17 1.98
CA ASP A 98 8.42 -9.96 3.22
C ASP A 98 9.83 -10.32 3.70
N ASP A 99 10.78 -10.45 2.77
CA ASP A 99 12.20 -10.67 3.05
C ASP A 99 12.98 -9.39 3.41
N GLU A 100 12.37 -8.20 3.27
CA GLU A 100 13.06 -6.90 3.39
C GLU A 100 12.45 -5.97 4.45
N LEU A 101 11.14 -6.02 4.63
CA LEU A 101 10.39 -5.15 5.55
C LEU A 101 9.64 -6.00 6.57
N THR A 102 9.74 -5.59 7.84
CA THR A 102 8.91 -6.13 8.91
C THR A 102 7.45 -5.71 8.74
N ASP A 103 6.53 -6.45 9.36
CA ASP A 103 5.11 -6.10 9.37
C ASP A 103 4.84 -4.68 9.91
N ALA A 104 5.64 -4.22 10.89
CA ALA A 104 5.54 -2.87 11.43
C ALA A 104 5.96 -1.82 10.39
N GLN A 105 7.04 -2.07 9.65
CA GLN A 105 7.52 -1.19 8.58
C GLN A 105 6.53 -1.12 7.40
N ILE A 106 5.93 -2.24 7.01
CA ILE A 106 4.87 -2.27 5.99
C ILE A 106 3.68 -1.42 6.43
N LYS A 107 3.22 -1.57 7.68
CA LYS A 107 2.15 -0.74 8.24
C LYS A 107 2.53 0.72 8.32
N ALA A 108 3.78 1.05 8.65
CA ALA A 108 4.26 2.43 8.69
C ALA A 108 4.19 3.08 7.29
N VAL A 109 4.65 2.39 6.24
CA VAL A 109 4.53 2.85 4.85
C VAL A 109 3.07 3.08 4.46
N LEU A 110 2.19 2.13 4.76
CA LEU A 110 0.77 2.25 4.45
C LEU A 110 0.10 3.37 5.27
N ALA A 111 0.55 3.61 6.51
CA ALA A 111 0.12 4.73 7.33
C ALA A 111 0.55 6.08 6.74
N TYR A 112 1.78 6.17 6.24
CA TYR A 112 2.24 7.34 5.49
C TYR A 112 1.36 7.59 4.25
N ILE A 113 1.15 6.58 3.40
CA ILE A 113 0.29 6.71 2.21
C ILE A 113 -1.10 7.23 2.60
N LYS A 114 -1.75 6.59 3.59
CA LYS A 114 -3.06 6.97 4.09
C LYS A 114 -3.11 8.40 4.64
N SER A 115 -2.03 8.85 5.30
CA SER A 115 -1.94 10.22 5.85
C SER A 115 -1.99 11.32 4.78
N THR A 116 -1.67 10.99 3.52
CA THR A 116 -1.68 11.95 2.41
C THR A 116 -3.07 12.18 1.81
N TRP A 117 -4.02 11.29 2.06
CA TRP A 117 -5.37 11.39 1.51
C TRP A 117 -6.19 12.49 2.19
N PRO A 118 -7.22 13.05 1.53
CA PRO A 118 -8.20 13.92 2.19
C PRO A 118 -8.85 13.22 3.40
N ALA A 119 -9.19 13.98 4.44
CA ALA A 119 -9.75 13.45 5.68
C ALA A 119 -10.98 12.55 5.45
N GLU A 120 -11.85 12.89 4.49
CA GLU A 120 -13.01 12.06 4.13
C GLU A 120 -12.63 10.68 3.59
N VAL A 121 -11.55 10.58 2.81
CA VAL A 121 -11.04 9.33 2.25
C VAL A 121 -10.37 8.51 3.35
N GLN A 122 -9.63 9.15 4.25
CA GLN A 122 -9.04 8.49 5.42
C GLN A 122 -10.12 7.83 6.29
N GLU A 123 -11.20 8.54 6.59
CA GLU A 123 -12.29 8.02 7.42
C GLU A 123 -13.08 6.92 6.68
N ARG A 124 -13.34 7.08 5.37
CA ARG A 124 -13.98 6.04 4.55
C ARG A 124 -13.15 4.76 4.53
N HIS A 125 -11.83 4.87 4.32
CA HIS A 125 -10.93 3.72 4.32
C HIS A 125 -10.90 3.05 5.69
N SER A 126 -10.74 3.83 6.77
CA SER A 126 -10.79 3.32 8.13
C SER A 126 -12.10 2.59 8.44
N ALA A 127 -13.23 3.02 7.88
CA ALA A 127 -14.52 2.35 8.08
C ALA A 127 -14.66 1.02 7.34
N MET A 128 -14.00 0.87 6.18
CA MET A 128 -13.96 -0.38 5.41
C MET A 128 -13.12 -1.47 6.09
N SER A 129 -12.07 -1.06 6.81
CA SER A 129 -11.12 -1.94 7.49
C SER A 129 -11.43 -2.20 8.98
N ARG A 130 -12.66 -1.87 9.43
CA ARG A 130 -13.12 -2.04 10.81
C ARG A 130 -13.66 -3.44 11.10
#